data_AF-A0A1T4WJ72-F1
#
_entry.id   AF-A0A1T4WJ72-F1
#
_cell.length_a   1.000
_cell.length_b   1.000
_cell.length_c   1.000
_cell.angle_alpha   90.00
_cell.angle_beta   90.00
_cell.angle_gamma   90.00
#
_symmetry.space_group_name_H-M   'P 1'
#
loop_
_entity.id
_entity.type
_entity.pdbx_description
1 polymer ?
#
loop_
_entity_poly.entity_id
_entity_poly.type
_entity_poly.pdbx_seq_one_letter_code
_entity_poly.pdbx_strand_id
1 'polypeptide(L)'
;MKDDRGLYYYPNTQTHDVHMYVRENDNGDIEFRMWHKDYPHVWDQHEWIPMDVVQAAAGIYNSEHEGQNPMALYDIEIAKRLIREEKGVLQ
;
A
#
# COMPACT_ATOMS: atom_id res chain seq x y z
N MET A 1 -5.08 11.30 5.08
CA MET A 1 -4.19 11.37 3.91
C MET A 1 -4.96 10.86 2.70
N LYS A 2 -5.42 11.75 1.83
CA LYS A 2 -6.31 11.45 0.71
C LYS A 2 -6.07 12.44 -0.42
N ASP A 3 -6.07 11.98 -1.66
CA ASP A 3 -6.09 12.81 -2.86
C ASP A 3 -7.07 12.24 -3.89
N ASP A 4 -7.03 12.73 -5.12
CA ASP A 4 -7.91 12.30 -6.22
C ASP A 4 -7.78 10.81 -6.59
N ARG A 5 -6.67 10.15 -6.24
CA ARG A 5 -6.43 8.71 -6.47
C ARG A 5 -6.93 7.85 -5.30
N GLY A 6 -7.20 8.44 -4.14
CA GLY A 6 -7.77 7.76 -2.98
C GLY A 6 -7.01 7.99 -1.68
N LEU A 7 -7.23 7.09 -0.72
CA LEU A 7 -6.52 7.08 0.55
C LEU A 7 -5.10 6.55 0.35
N TYR A 8 -4.14 7.16 1.05
CA TYR A 8 -2.75 6.71 1.00
C TYR A 8 -2.01 6.97 2.30
N TYR A 9 -0.86 6.34 2.46
CA TYR A 9 0.15 6.69 3.47
C TYR A 9 1.54 6.74 2.85
N TYR A 10 2.48 7.33 3.60
CA TYR A 10 3.90 7.30 3.26
C TYR A 10 4.52 6.06 3.90
N PRO A 11 5.00 5.09 3.11
CA PRO A 11 5.63 3.88 3.66
C PRO A 11 7.01 4.18 4.26
N ASN A 12 7.67 5.25 3.81
CA ASN A 12 8.89 5.76 4.42
C ASN A 12 8.57 7.04 5.21
N THR A 13 8.98 7.09 6.48
CA THR A 13 8.77 8.27 7.34
C THR A 13 9.80 9.37 7.09
N GLN A 14 10.92 9.03 6.45
CA GLN A 14 12.01 9.98 6.15
C GLN A 14 11.76 10.70 4.82
N THR A 15 11.07 10.06 3.88
CA THR A 15 10.86 10.59 2.53
C THR A 15 9.42 10.39 2.04
N HIS A 16 8.86 11.41 1.39
CA HIS A 16 7.47 11.43 0.89
C HIS A 16 7.41 11.26 -0.64
N ASP A 17 8.38 10.56 -1.20
CA ASP A 17 8.50 10.25 -2.63
C ASP A 17 7.55 9.13 -3.08
N VAL A 18 7.17 8.23 -2.17
CA VAL A 18 6.24 7.13 -2.44
C VAL A 18 4.92 7.35 -1.71
N HIS A 19 3.81 7.23 -2.44
CA HIS A 19 2.47 7.08 -1.85
C HIS A 19 2.05 5.62 -1.98
N MET A 20 1.73 4.98 -0.85
CA MET A 20 1.08 3.69 -0.83
C MET A 20 -0.43 3.90 -0.72
N TYR A 21 -1.14 3.77 -1.84
CA TYR A 21 -2.59 3.88 -1.87
C TYR A 21 -3.23 2.62 -1.31
N VAL A 22 -4.34 2.82 -0.61
CA VAL A 22 -5.10 1.75 0.03
C VAL A 22 -6.58 1.92 -0.27
N ARG A 23 -7.24 0.79 -0.49
CA ARG A 23 -8.71 0.74 -0.57
C ARG A 23 -9.22 -0.58 -0.03
N GLU A 24 -10.50 -0.58 0.30
CA GLU A 24 -11.27 -1.80 0.48
C GLU A 24 -12.03 -2.05 -0.83
N ASN A 25 -11.92 -3.26 -1.39
CA ASN A 25 -12.71 -3.64 -2.55
C ASN A 25 -14.14 -4.05 -2.14
N ASP A 26 -14.98 -4.37 -3.13
CA ASP A 26 -16.38 -4.73 -2.88
C ASP A 26 -16.56 -6.01 -2.04
N ASN A 27 -15.54 -6.86 -1.96
CA ASN A 27 -15.54 -8.09 -1.15
C ASN A 27 -15.06 -7.86 0.29
N GLY A 28 -14.61 -6.65 0.62
CA GLY A 28 -14.05 -6.32 1.93
C GLY A 28 -12.54 -6.55 2.05
N ASP A 29 -11.86 -6.94 0.96
CA ASP A 29 -10.41 -7.16 0.98
C ASP A 29 -9.66 -5.83 0.84
N ILE A 30 -8.55 -5.73 1.55
CA ILE A 30 -7.68 -4.55 1.49
C ILE A 30 -6.67 -4.73 0.35
N GLU A 31 -6.69 -3.77 -0.55
CA GLU A 31 -5.79 -3.71 -1.69
C GLU A 31 -4.85 -2.51 -1.59
N PHE A 32 -3.66 -2.70 -2.14
CA PHE A 32 -2.58 -1.72 -2.14
C PHE A 32 -2.21 -1.37 -3.57
N ARG A 33 -1.79 -0.13 -3.79
CA ARG A 33 -1.21 0.30 -5.07
C ARG A 33 -0.16 1.37 -4.84
N MET A 34 1.02 1.16 -5.39
CA MET A 34 2.14 2.08 -5.23
C MET A 34 2.10 3.19 -6.28
N TRP A 35 2.47 4.39 -5.84
CA TRP A 35 2.81 5.51 -6.71
C TRP A 35 4.12 6.15 -6.27
N HIS A 36 4.91 6.64 -7.21
CA HIS A 36 6.17 7.32 -6.94
C HIS A 36 6.18 8.70 -7.63
N LYS A 37 6.56 9.76 -6.91
CA LYS A 37 6.51 11.15 -7.42
C LYS A 37 7.38 11.35 -8.66
N ASP A 38 8.59 10.78 -8.64
CA ASP A 38 9.56 10.94 -9.72
C ASP A 38 9.29 10.01 -10.91
N TYR A 39 8.43 9.01 -10.71
CA TYR A 39 8.05 8.04 -11.74
C TYR A 39 6.52 7.92 -11.82
N PRO A 40 5.79 8.99 -12.17
CA PRO A 40 4.33 8.99 -12.10
C PRO A 40 3.67 7.96 -13.04
N HIS A 41 4.35 7.60 -14.14
CA HIS A 41 3.91 6.58 -15.09
C HIS A 41 3.79 5.18 -14.49
N VAL A 42 4.42 4.90 -13.34
CA VAL A 42 4.28 3.62 -12.65
C VAL A 42 2.83 3.41 -12.18
N TRP A 43 2.08 4.50 -11.97
CA TRP A 43 0.66 4.39 -11.64
C TRP A 43 -0.10 3.60 -12.69
N ASP A 44 0.12 3.89 -13.97
CA ASP A 44 -0.62 3.27 -15.07
C ASP A 44 -0.16 1.82 -15.32
N GLN A 45 1.02 1.45 -14.84
CA GLN A 45 1.62 0.14 -15.02
C GLN A 45 1.30 -0.85 -13.88
N HIS A 46 1.01 -0.34 -12.68
CA HIS A 46 0.69 -1.18 -11.54
C HIS A 46 -0.81 -1.34 -11.37
N GLU A 47 -1.26 -2.53 -11.03
CA GLU A 47 -2.63 -2.79 -10.62
C GLU A 47 -2.78 -2.68 -9.10
N TRP A 48 -4.03 -2.73 -8.62
CA TRP A 48 -4.30 -2.95 -7.21
C TRP A 48 -3.96 -4.39 -6.85
N ILE A 49 -3.21 -4.60 -5.79
CA ILE A 49 -2.80 -5.92 -5.32
C ILE A 49 -3.36 -6.21 -3.93
N PRO A 50 -3.97 -7.38 -3.69
CA PRO A 50 -4.44 -7.75 -2.37
C PRO A 50 -3.28 -8.13 -1.45
N MET A 51 -3.49 -8.00 -0.14
CA MET A 51 -2.47 -8.31 0.87
C MET A 51 -1.90 -9.73 0.72
N ASP A 52 -2.72 -10.73 0.38
CA ASP A 52 -2.25 -12.10 0.20
C ASP A 52 -1.22 -12.25 -0.93
N VAL A 53 -1.37 -11.48 -2.02
CA VAL A 53 -0.40 -11.46 -3.13
C VAL A 53 0.90 -10.80 -2.69
N VAL A 54 0.82 -9.73 -1.90
CA VAL A 54 2.00 -9.08 -1.29
C VAL A 54 2.75 -10.06 -0.39
N GLN A 55 2.02 -10.77 0.48
CA GLN A 55 2.59 -11.76 1.39
C GLN A 55 3.24 -12.93 0.63
N ALA A 56 2.58 -13.43 -0.41
CA ALA A 56 3.13 -14.49 -1.26
C ALA A 56 4.43 -14.05 -1.95
N ALA A 57 4.45 -12.85 -2.53
CA ALA A 57 5.65 -12.29 -3.17
C ALA A 57 6.80 -12.09 -2.17
N ALA A 58 6.50 -11.63 -0.96
CA ALA A 58 7.50 -11.45 0.09
C ALA A 58 8.07 -12.77 0.65
N GLY A 59 7.22 -13.80 0.76
CA GLY A 59 7.65 -15.15 1.12
C GLY A 59 8.69 -15.71 0.13
N ILE A 60 8.54 -15.37 -1.15
CA ILE A 60 9.52 -15.70 -2.20
C ILE A 60 10.79 -14.83 -2.04
N TYR A 61 10.65 -13.52 -1.83
CA TYR A 61 11.77 -12.57 -1.79
C TYR A 61 12.75 -12.73 -0.60
N ASN A 62 12.25 -13.11 0.58
CA ASN A 62 13.09 -13.40 1.77
C ASN A 62 14.09 -14.55 1.54
N SER A 63 13.91 -15.33 0.47
CA SER A 63 14.78 -16.46 0.12
C SER A 63 16.04 -16.03 -0.64
N GLU A 64 16.04 -14.86 -1.31
CA GLU A 64 17.07 -14.51 -2.30
C GLU A 64 17.80 -13.18 -2.05
N HIS A 65 17.26 -12.24 -1.26
CA HIS A 65 17.89 -10.92 -1.05
C HIS A 65 17.78 -10.46 0.42
N GLU A 66 18.80 -10.76 1.23
CA GLU A 66 18.95 -10.22 2.59
C GLU A 66 19.07 -8.68 2.53
N GLY A 67 18.02 -7.96 2.92
CA GLY A 67 18.05 -6.50 3.13
C GLY A 67 17.02 -5.69 2.32
N GLN A 68 16.34 -6.29 1.35
CA GLN A 68 15.22 -5.67 0.63
C GLN A 68 13.97 -6.50 0.88
N ASN A 69 13.39 -6.40 2.09
CA ASN A 69 12.09 -7.01 2.34
C ASN A 69 11.01 -6.09 1.75
N PRO A 70 10.37 -6.44 0.61
CA PRO A 70 9.34 -5.60 0.01
C PRO A 70 8.15 -5.37 0.95
N MET A 71 7.96 -6.20 1.99
CA MET A 71 6.94 -5.99 3.02
C MET A 71 7.17 -4.75 3.88
N ALA A 72 8.40 -4.24 3.98
CA ALA A 72 8.68 -3.08 4.81
C ALA A 72 7.85 -1.84 4.40
N LEU A 73 7.32 -1.85 3.17
CA LEU A 73 6.47 -0.79 2.64
C LEU A 73 4.97 -1.00 2.86
N TYR A 74 4.53 -2.22 3.21
CA TYR A 74 3.10 -2.58 3.30
C TYR A 74 2.67 -2.72 4.76
N ASP A 75 1.94 -1.73 5.26
CA ASP A 75 1.38 -1.69 6.61
C ASP A 75 -0.15 -1.87 6.58
N ILE A 76 -0.60 -3.06 6.96
CA ILE A 76 -2.03 -3.41 7.01
C ILE A 76 -2.77 -2.70 8.14
N GLU A 77 -2.09 -2.33 9.23
CA GLU A 77 -2.72 -1.67 10.38
C GLU A 77 -3.04 -0.22 10.04
N ILE A 78 -2.10 0.47 9.39
CA ILE A 78 -2.32 1.82 8.85
C ILE A 78 -3.43 1.80 7.80
N ALA A 79 -3.42 0.84 6.87
CA ALA A 79 -4.46 0.70 5.86
C ALA A 79 -5.86 0.55 6.47
N LYS A 80 -6.03 -0.39 7.41
CA LYS A 80 -7.29 -0.60 8.16
C LYS A 80 -7.72 0.64 8.92
N ARG A 81 -6.78 1.37 9.50
CA ARG A 81 -7.08 2.61 10.22
C ARG A 81 -7.59 3.70 9.28
N LEU A 82 -6.89 3.97 8.17
CA LEU A 82 -7.29 4.98 7.19
C LEU A 82 -8.67 4.69 6.60
N ILE A 83 -8.94 3.43 6.25
CA ILE A 83 -10.24 3.03 5.69
C ILE A 83 -11.37 3.21 6.72
N ARG A 84 -11.14 2.87 7.99
CA ARG A 84 -12.13 3.07 9.07
C ARG A 84 -12.41 4.55 9.32
N GLU A 85 -11.35 5.37 9.38
CA GLU A 85 -11.47 6.82 9.53
C GLU A 85 -12.27 7.44 8.38
N GLU A 86 -12.01 7.03 7.13
CA GLU A 86 -12.76 7.47 5.96
C GLU A 86 -14.22 7.04 5.99
N LYS A 87 -14.52 5.82 6.47
CA LYS A 87 -15.89 5.33 6.65
C LYS A 87 -16.63 6.00 7.82
N GLY A 88 -15.97 6.89 8.57
CA GLY A 88 -16.55 7.55 9.74
C GLY A 88 -16.79 6.60 10.92
N VAL A 89 -16.19 5.40 10.91
CA VAL A 89 -16.29 4.44 12.01
C VAL A 89 -15.17 4.75 13.01
N LEU A 90 -15.38 5.79 13.80
CA LEU A 90 -14.55 6.12 14.95
C LEU A 90 -15.12 5.36 16.16
N GLN A 91 -14.33 4.45 16.74
CA GLN A 91 -14.60 3.89 18.08
C GLN A 91 -13.86 4.70 19.13
#